data_AF-A0A529NTJ4-F1
#
_entry.id   AF-A0A529NTJ4-F1
#
_cell.length_a   1.000
_cell.length_b   1.000
_cell.length_c   1.000
_cell.angle_alpha   90.00
_cell.angle_beta   90.00
_cell.angle_gamma   90.00
#
_symmetry.space_group_name_H-M   'P 1'
#
loop_
_entity.id
_entity.type
_entity.pdbx_description
1 polymer ?
#
loop_
_entity_poly.entity_id
_entity_poly.type
_entity_poly.pdbx_seq_one_letter_code
_entity_poly.pdbx_strand_id
1 'polypeptide(L)'
;SSDLSGPVTDRALFHCDNTYFWPAVHAQSAPLYTNTVSNTAFRGFGGPQGMVGAERVIDEVAFALGKDPLEIRKKNFYGTSDRNITPYHQTVEDNIIHRIIAELEASSNYERRRREISAFNANSRFIKRGLALTPVKFGISFTATHYNQAGALVHVYTDGSVHLNHGGTEMGQGLYLKVAQVVAEEFQIDLDQVKITATTTGKVPNTSATAAS
;
A
#
# COMPACT_ATOMS: atom_id res chain seq x y z
N SER A 1 -22.78 13.31 8.13
CA SER A 1 -21.75 13.40 7.07
C SER A 1 -21.36 11.99 6.67
N SER A 2 -21.12 11.72 5.38
CA SER A 2 -20.52 10.44 4.93
C SER A 2 -18.99 10.49 4.90
N ASP A 3 -18.40 11.67 5.09
CA ASP A 3 -16.95 11.91 5.02
C ASP A 3 -16.32 11.19 3.80
N LEU A 4 -15.23 10.45 3.99
CA LEU A 4 -14.52 9.69 2.97
C LEU A 4 -15.00 8.23 2.82
N SER A 5 -16.19 7.88 3.34
CA SER A 5 -16.66 6.49 3.37
C SER A 5 -16.76 5.85 1.98
N GLY A 6 -17.26 6.58 0.98
CA GLY A 6 -17.41 6.06 -0.40
C GLY A 6 -16.05 5.65 -1.01
N PRO A 7 -15.08 6.57 -1.12
CA PRO A 7 -13.74 6.24 -1.61
C PRO A 7 -13.01 5.17 -0.78
N VAL A 8 -13.23 5.10 0.54
CA VAL A 8 -12.70 4.02 1.39
C VAL A 8 -13.29 2.66 0.98
N THR A 9 -14.60 2.59 0.72
CA THR A 9 -15.25 1.35 0.29
C THR A 9 -14.85 0.93 -1.12
N ASP A 10 -14.65 1.89 -2.04
CA ASP A 10 -14.13 1.60 -3.38
C ASP A 10 -12.73 1.01 -3.31
N ARG A 11 -11.87 1.61 -2.48
CA ARG A 11 -10.50 1.14 -2.32
C ARG A 11 -10.43 -0.22 -1.65
N ALA A 12 -11.35 -0.55 -0.74
CA ALA A 12 -11.47 -1.91 -0.23
C ALA A 12 -11.78 -2.92 -1.34
N LEU A 13 -12.65 -2.58 -2.30
CA LEU A 13 -12.94 -3.45 -3.46
C LEU A 13 -11.74 -3.58 -4.41
N PHE A 14 -11.02 -2.49 -4.70
CA PHE A 14 -9.83 -2.57 -5.56
C PHE A 14 -8.67 -3.39 -4.98
N HIS A 15 -8.74 -3.74 -3.70
CA HIS A 15 -7.71 -4.52 -3.00
C HIS A 15 -8.26 -5.82 -2.41
N CYS A 16 -9.53 -6.17 -2.67
CA CYS A 16 -10.10 -7.43 -2.19
C CYS A 16 -9.54 -8.66 -2.93
N ASP A 17 -8.80 -8.44 -4.01
CA ASP A 17 -8.05 -9.45 -4.74
C ASP A 17 -6.68 -9.74 -4.10
N ASN A 18 -6.11 -8.78 -3.38
CA ASN A 18 -4.70 -8.73 -2.97
C ASN A 18 -3.78 -9.14 -4.13
N THR A 19 -2.86 -10.08 -3.94
CA THR A 19 -1.94 -10.53 -5.00
C THR A 19 -2.50 -11.69 -5.84
N TYR A 20 -3.77 -12.06 -5.66
CA TYR A 20 -4.31 -13.30 -6.20
C TYR A 20 -5.15 -13.08 -7.45
N PHE A 21 -4.97 -13.94 -8.44
CA PHE A 21 -5.81 -13.98 -9.63
C PHE A 21 -7.10 -14.74 -9.36
N TRP A 22 -8.23 -14.02 -9.45
CA TRP A 22 -9.56 -14.57 -9.33
C TRP A 22 -10.21 -14.68 -10.71
N PRO A 23 -10.32 -15.89 -11.31
CA PRO A 23 -10.87 -16.03 -12.67
C PRO A 23 -12.35 -15.64 -12.75
N ALA A 24 -13.09 -15.76 -11.65
CA ALA A 24 -14.45 -15.31 -11.50
C ALA A 24 -14.64 -14.81 -10.07
N VAL A 25 -15.04 -13.55 -9.92
CA VAL A 25 -15.31 -12.93 -8.62
C VAL A 25 -16.38 -11.87 -8.76
N HIS A 26 -17.26 -11.82 -7.76
CA HIS A 26 -18.18 -10.71 -7.56
C HIS A 26 -17.95 -10.16 -6.16
N ALA A 27 -17.56 -8.89 -6.07
CA ALA A 27 -17.32 -8.21 -4.81
C ALA A 27 -18.20 -6.97 -4.73
N GLN A 28 -18.85 -6.78 -3.60
CA GLN A 28 -19.75 -5.67 -3.34
C GLN A 28 -19.41 -5.04 -2.00
N SER A 29 -19.35 -3.72 -1.95
CA SER A 29 -19.24 -2.95 -0.72
C SER A 29 -20.55 -2.22 -0.45
N ALA A 30 -20.88 -2.06 0.83
CA ALA A 30 -22.08 -1.36 1.26
C ALA A 30 -21.73 -0.48 2.48
N PRO A 31 -21.47 0.82 2.31
CA PRO A 31 -21.29 1.72 3.44
C PRO A 31 -22.61 1.84 4.21
N LEU A 32 -22.59 1.55 5.51
CA LEU A 32 -23.77 1.60 6.37
C LEU A 32 -23.76 2.85 7.24
N TYR A 33 -24.90 3.55 7.29
CA TYR A 33 -25.11 4.64 8.23
C TYR A 33 -25.36 4.08 9.64
N THR A 34 -24.67 4.62 10.64
CA THR A 34 -24.89 4.29 12.05
C THR A 34 -24.90 5.57 12.89
N ASN A 35 -25.60 5.56 14.03
CA ASN A 35 -25.63 6.67 14.98
C ASN A 35 -24.36 6.70 15.86
N THR A 36 -23.19 6.75 15.22
CA THR A 36 -21.87 6.86 15.88
C THR A 36 -21.08 8.03 15.28
N VAL A 37 -19.87 8.30 15.80
CA VAL A 37 -18.98 9.31 15.22
C VAL A 37 -18.57 8.91 13.80
N SER A 38 -18.52 9.88 12.89
CA SER A 38 -18.16 9.63 11.49
C SER A 38 -16.72 9.14 11.40
N ASN A 39 -16.52 7.95 10.83
CA ASN A 39 -15.19 7.48 10.46
C ASN A 39 -14.65 8.26 9.24
N THR A 40 -13.33 8.25 9.08
CA THR A 40 -12.60 8.93 8.01
C THR A 40 -11.39 8.10 7.56
N ALA A 41 -10.48 8.71 6.79
CA ALA A 41 -9.22 8.11 6.37
C ALA A 41 -8.40 7.60 7.56
N PHE A 42 -7.92 6.37 7.44
CA PHE A 42 -6.80 5.84 8.22
C PHE A 42 -5.79 5.23 7.26
N ARG A 43 -4.51 5.18 7.62
CA ARG A 43 -3.43 4.66 6.75
C ARG A 43 -3.81 3.30 6.15
N GLY A 44 -3.85 3.25 4.82
CA GLY A 44 -4.35 2.10 4.05
C GLY A 44 -5.67 2.40 3.32
N PHE A 45 -6.54 3.21 3.91
CA PHE A 45 -7.75 3.76 3.29
C PHE A 45 -8.65 2.67 2.69
N GLY A 46 -9.06 1.68 3.50
CA GLY A 46 -9.89 0.56 3.06
C GLY A 46 -9.13 -0.62 2.46
N GLY A 47 -7.95 -0.39 1.88
CA GLY A 47 -7.11 -1.43 1.29
C GLY A 47 -6.80 -2.59 2.26
N PRO A 48 -6.31 -2.33 3.50
CA PRO A 48 -6.08 -3.39 4.49
C PRO A 48 -7.33 -4.23 4.78
N GLN A 49 -8.49 -3.59 4.90
CA GLN A 49 -9.76 -4.28 5.16
C GLN A 49 -10.16 -5.17 3.98
N GLY A 50 -9.96 -4.71 2.74
CA GLY A 50 -10.17 -5.51 1.53
C GLY A 50 -9.24 -6.73 1.47
N MET A 51 -7.94 -6.51 1.68
CA MET A 51 -6.93 -7.57 1.60
C MET A 51 -7.12 -8.65 2.67
N VAL A 52 -7.53 -8.29 3.89
CA VAL A 52 -7.82 -9.26 4.96
C VAL A 52 -8.89 -10.27 4.51
N GLY A 53 -9.88 -9.84 3.72
CA GLY A 53 -10.89 -10.74 3.15
C GLY A 53 -10.28 -11.80 2.23
N ALA A 54 -9.42 -11.39 1.28
CA ALA A 54 -8.71 -12.31 0.39
C ALA A 54 -7.79 -13.28 1.16
N GLU A 55 -7.01 -12.78 2.12
CA GLU A 55 -6.14 -13.61 2.96
C GLU A 55 -6.94 -14.67 3.72
N ARG A 56 -8.11 -14.29 4.25
CA ARG A 56 -8.97 -15.22 4.99
C ARG A 56 -9.47 -16.36 4.10
N VAL A 57 -9.86 -16.06 2.86
CA VAL A 57 -10.28 -17.08 1.89
C VAL A 57 -9.13 -18.02 1.57
N ILE A 58 -7.94 -17.48 1.29
CA ILE A 58 -6.76 -18.30 0.99
C ILE A 58 -6.35 -19.19 2.16
N ASP A 59 -6.39 -18.68 3.40
CA ASP A 59 -6.11 -19.47 4.59
C ASP A 59 -7.14 -20.60 4.80
N GLU A 60 -8.44 -20.35 4.59
CA GLU A 60 -9.47 -21.38 4.66
C GLU A 60 -9.26 -22.49 3.62
N VAL A 61 -8.89 -22.13 2.39
CA VAL A 61 -8.54 -23.11 1.36
C VAL A 61 -7.33 -23.93 1.79
N ALA A 62 -6.30 -23.30 2.35
CA ALA A 62 -5.13 -24.01 2.84
C ALA A 62 -5.46 -24.98 3.98
N PHE A 63 -6.28 -24.57 4.94
CA PHE A 63 -6.72 -25.42 6.05
C PHE A 63 -7.57 -26.59 5.57
N ALA A 64 -8.52 -26.35 4.67
CA ALA A 64 -9.35 -27.42 4.10
C ALA A 64 -8.53 -28.47 3.33
N LEU A 65 -7.43 -28.05 2.70
CA LEU A 65 -6.52 -28.94 1.99
C LEU A 65 -5.42 -29.55 2.88
N GLY A 66 -5.30 -29.12 4.13
CA GLY A 66 -4.20 -29.51 5.02
C GLY A 66 -2.82 -29.07 4.51
N LYS A 67 -2.74 -27.93 3.81
CA LYS A 67 -1.52 -27.42 3.16
C LYS A 67 -0.97 -26.18 3.84
N ASP A 68 0.31 -25.88 3.57
CA ASP A 68 0.89 -24.61 3.99
C ASP A 68 0.16 -23.46 3.29
N PRO A 69 -0.34 -22.45 4.03
CA PRO A 69 -0.94 -21.27 3.42
C PRO A 69 -0.05 -20.59 2.39
N LEU A 70 1.28 -20.53 2.59
CA LEU A 70 2.20 -19.95 1.60
C LEU A 70 2.20 -20.72 0.27
N GLU A 71 2.03 -22.05 0.29
CA GLU A 71 1.91 -22.86 -0.93
C GLU A 71 0.67 -22.45 -1.73
N ILE A 72 -0.47 -22.27 -1.04
CA ILE A 72 -1.73 -21.86 -1.67
C ILE A 72 -1.62 -20.43 -2.21
N ARG A 73 -1.00 -19.52 -1.46
CA ARG A 73 -0.73 -18.16 -1.92
C ARG A 73 0.04 -18.15 -3.24
N LYS A 74 1.19 -18.84 -3.30
CA LYS A 74 2.07 -18.89 -4.49
C LYS A 74 1.36 -19.43 -5.73
N LYS A 75 0.46 -20.42 -5.57
CA LYS A 75 -0.32 -20.98 -6.68
C LYS A 75 -1.37 -20.03 -7.26
N ASN A 76 -1.81 -19.08 -6.45
CA ASN A 76 -2.89 -18.16 -6.82
C ASN A 76 -2.39 -16.76 -7.18
N PHE A 77 -1.09 -16.46 -7.10
CA PHE A 77 -0.58 -15.16 -7.52
C PHE A 77 -1.00 -14.81 -8.95
N TYR A 78 -1.18 -13.51 -9.20
CA TYR A 78 -1.19 -12.97 -10.55
C TYR A 78 0.02 -13.49 -11.33
N GLY A 79 -0.18 -13.84 -12.60
CA GLY A 79 0.91 -14.20 -13.51
C GLY A 79 1.65 -12.96 -14.02
N THR A 80 2.70 -13.19 -14.80
CA THR A 80 3.50 -12.14 -15.45
C THR A 80 3.12 -11.95 -16.92
N SER A 81 2.66 -13.00 -17.60
CA SER A 81 2.28 -13.00 -19.02
C SER A 81 0.79 -13.31 -19.24
N ASP A 82 0.21 -14.12 -18.37
CA ASP A 82 -1.19 -14.51 -18.35
C ASP A 82 -1.76 -14.34 -16.93
N ARG A 83 -3.07 -14.49 -16.75
CA ARG A 83 -3.72 -14.41 -15.42
C ARG A 83 -3.31 -13.14 -14.65
N ASN A 84 -3.29 -12.00 -15.34
CA ASN A 84 -2.77 -10.73 -14.84
C ASN A 84 -3.80 -9.58 -14.94
N ILE A 85 -5.07 -9.86 -15.23
CA ILE A 85 -6.13 -8.86 -15.24
C ILE A 85 -6.83 -8.86 -13.88
N THR A 86 -6.89 -7.69 -13.24
CA THR A 86 -7.59 -7.50 -11.97
C THR A 86 -9.12 -7.58 -12.13
N PRO A 87 -9.89 -7.77 -11.04
CA PRO A 87 -11.35 -7.77 -11.10
C PRO A 87 -11.97 -6.49 -11.67
N TYR A 88 -11.24 -5.38 -11.63
CA TYR A 88 -11.64 -4.07 -12.16
C TYR A 88 -10.96 -3.75 -13.51
N HIS A 89 -10.51 -4.79 -14.21
CA HIS A 89 -10.00 -4.75 -15.60
C HIS A 89 -8.71 -3.97 -15.83
N GLN A 90 -7.95 -3.65 -14.78
CA GLN A 90 -6.57 -3.16 -14.93
C GLN A 90 -5.61 -4.34 -15.07
N THR A 91 -4.70 -4.28 -16.06
CA THR A 91 -3.58 -5.22 -16.18
C THR A 91 -2.55 -4.97 -15.07
N VAL A 92 -2.12 -6.03 -14.40
CA VAL A 92 -0.98 -6.01 -13.48
C VAL A 92 0.29 -6.13 -14.31
N GLU A 93 0.99 -5.02 -14.44
CA GLU A 93 2.30 -4.90 -15.10
C GLU A 93 3.43 -4.99 -14.07
N ASP A 94 4.66 -5.28 -14.51
CA ASP A 94 5.86 -5.37 -13.68
C ASP A 94 5.68 -6.17 -12.37
N ASN A 95 4.97 -7.29 -12.48
CA ASN A 95 4.61 -8.11 -11.33
C ASN A 95 5.83 -8.84 -10.71
N ILE A 96 6.39 -8.24 -9.65
CA ILE A 96 7.55 -8.76 -8.93
C ILE A 96 7.22 -9.67 -7.73
N ILE A 97 5.96 -10.04 -7.52
CA ILE A 97 5.55 -10.76 -6.30
C ILE A 97 6.25 -12.11 -6.14
N HIS A 98 6.44 -12.83 -7.25
CA HIS A 98 7.13 -14.13 -7.27
C HIS A 98 8.56 -14.01 -6.77
N ARG A 99 9.27 -12.95 -7.19
CA ARG A 99 10.65 -12.68 -6.77
C ARG A 99 10.72 -12.32 -5.28
N ILE A 100 9.91 -11.34 -4.85
CA ILE A 100 9.91 -10.87 -3.45
C ILE A 100 9.60 -12.02 -2.48
N ILE A 101 8.60 -12.85 -2.80
CA ILE A 101 8.21 -13.97 -1.94
C ILE A 101 9.32 -15.03 -1.89
N ALA A 102 9.96 -15.35 -3.02
CA ALA A 102 11.09 -16.29 -3.02
C ALA A 102 12.28 -15.78 -2.20
N GLU A 103 12.63 -14.50 -2.33
CA GLU A 103 13.70 -13.87 -1.54
C GLU A 103 13.39 -13.84 -0.05
N LEU A 104 12.15 -13.52 0.34
CA LEU A 104 11.73 -13.52 1.75
C LEU A 104 11.65 -14.93 2.33
N GLU A 105 11.18 -15.92 1.56
CA GLU A 105 11.13 -17.33 1.98
C GLU A 105 12.54 -17.85 2.31
N ALA A 106 13.51 -17.55 1.44
CA ALA A 106 14.91 -17.91 1.62
C ALA A 106 15.56 -17.14 2.78
N SER A 107 15.55 -15.81 2.74
CA SER A 107 16.23 -14.96 3.72
C SER A 107 15.68 -15.10 5.15
N SER A 108 14.37 -15.37 5.28
CA SER A 108 13.74 -15.59 6.58
C SER A 108 13.87 -17.03 7.09
N ASN A 109 14.49 -17.95 6.31
CA ASN A 109 14.56 -19.38 6.58
C ASN A 109 13.17 -20.00 6.86
N TYR A 110 12.17 -19.64 6.04
CA TYR A 110 10.76 -19.96 6.28
C TYR A 110 10.53 -21.45 6.53
N GLU A 111 10.98 -22.31 5.60
CA GLU A 111 10.82 -23.77 5.68
C GLU A 111 11.44 -24.39 6.94
N ARG A 112 12.64 -23.95 7.31
CA ARG A 112 13.30 -24.43 8.53
C ARG A 112 12.46 -24.05 9.76
N ARG A 113 12.04 -22.78 9.86
CA ARG A 113 11.23 -22.28 10.98
C ARG A 113 9.87 -22.95 11.05
N ARG A 114 9.24 -23.30 9.92
CA ARG A 114 8.00 -24.07 9.87
C ARG A 114 8.18 -25.45 10.53
N ARG A 115 9.24 -26.19 10.18
CA ARG A 115 9.54 -27.49 10.79
C ARG A 115 9.79 -27.39 12.30
N GLU A 116 10.58 -26.41 12.71
CA GLU A 116 10.88 -26.15 14.13
C GLU A 116 9.61 -25.81 14.92
N ILE A 117 8.72 -24.99 14.35
CA ILE A 117 7.42 -24.64 14.96
C ILE A 117 6.53 -25.87 15.08
N SER A 118 6.44 -26.71 14.04
CA SER A 118 5.67 -27.95 14.11
C SER A 118 6.18 -28.89 15.19
N ALA A 119 7.51 -29.08 15.29
CA ALA A 119 8.13 -29.89 16.34
C ALA A 119 7.87 -29.33 17.75
N PHE A 120 7.97 -28.00 17.91
CA PHE A 120 7.65 -27.34 19.18
C PHE A 120 6.17 -27.53 19.55
N ASN A 121 5.26 -27.31 18.60
CA ASN A 121 3.82 -27.40 18.81
C ASN A 121 3.37 -28.83 19.12
N ALA A 122 4.04 -29.86 18.58
CA ALA A 122 3.75 -31.25 18.90
C ALA A 122 4.05 -31.60 20.36
N ASN A 123 5.05 -30.94 20.97
CA ASN A 123 5.52 -31.23 22.33
C ASN A 123 5.03 -30.24 23.39
N SER A 124 4.36 -29.14 23.00
CA SER A 124 3.87 -28.12 23.93
C SER A 124 2.35 -28.19 24.09
N ARG A 125 1.89 -28.44 25.32
CA ARG A 125 0.44 -28.49 25.64
C ARG A 125 -0.23 -27.12 25.65
N PHE A 126 0.46 -26.09 26.15
CA PHE A 126 -0.15 -24.79 26.46
C PHE A 126 0.29 -23.65 25.56
N ILE A 127 1.54 -23.69 25.06
CA ILE A 127 2.07 -22.63 24.20
C ILE A 127 2.14 -23.14 22.78
N LYS A 128 1.54 -22.41 21.83
CA LYS A 128 1.68 -22.67 20.41
C LYS A 128 2.40 -21.51 19.73
N ARG A 129 3.16 -21.82 18.69
CA ARG A 129 3.82 -20.85 17.81
C ARG A 129 3.16 -20.86 16.45
N GLY A 130 3.09 -19.69 15.83
CA GLY A 130 2.59 -19.49 14.47
C GLY A 130 3.65 -18.82 13.60
N LEU A 131 3.55 -19.03 12.29
CA LEU A 131 4.34 -18.34 11.29
C LEU A 131 3.45 -18.09 10.08
N ALA A 132 3.52 -16.86 9.57
CA ALA A 132 2.83 -16.46 8.34
C ALA A 132 3.79 -15.60 7.50
N LEU A 133 3.68 -15.72 6.18
CA LEU A 133 4.33 -14.87 5.20
C LEU A 133 3.25 -14.46 4.20
N THR A 134 2.91 -13.17 4.21
CA THR A 134 1.73 -12.63 3.55
C THR A 134 2.15 -11.60 2.49
N PRO A 135 1.70 -11.76 1.22
CA PRO A 135 1.99 -10.85 0.12
C PRO A 135 1.11 -9.60 0.20
N VAL A 136 1.50 -8.53 -0.49
CA VAL A 136 0.67 -7.32 -0.66
C VAL A 136 0.83 -6.77 -2.08
N LYS A 137 -0.29 -6.52 -2.77
CA LYS A 137 -0.39 -5.59 -3.90
C LYS A 137 -1.19 -4.38 -3.44
N PHE A 138 -0.66 -3.18 -3.67
CA PHE A 138 -1.31 -1.94 -3.25
C PHE A 138 -1.29 -0.90 -4.37
N GLY A 139 -2.47 -0.55 -4.89
CA GLY A 139 -2.63 0.44 -5.95
C GLY A 139 -2.30 1.85 -5.44
N ILE A 140 -1.44 2.55 -6.18
CA ILE A 140 -0.99 3.91 -5.87
C ILE A 140 -1.70 4.90 -6.77
N SER A 141 -2.25 5.95 -6.16
CA SER A 141 -2.98 7.11 -6.71
C SER A 141 -4.22 7.36 -5.88
N PHE A 142 -4.74 8.57 -5.95
CA PHE A 142 -6.14 8.83 -5.60
C PHE A 142 -7.04 8.09 -6.59
N THR A 143 -8.08 7.43 -6.07
CA THR A 143 -9.14 6.81 -6.88
C THR A 143 -9.82 7.81 -7.81
N ALA A 144 -9.98 9.06 -7.35
CA ALA A 144 -10.50 10.15 -8.17
C ALA A 144 -9.34 10.85 -8.91
N THR A 145 -9.31 10.70 -10.24
CA THR A 145 -8.19 11.10 -11.09
C THR A 145 -7.77 12.56 -10.92
N HIS A 146 -8.74 13.47 -10.74
CA HIS A 146 -8.45 14.91 -10.60
C HIS A 146 -7.72 15.27 -9.31
N TYR A 147 -7.64 14.39 -8.30
CA TYR A 147 -6.78 14.63 -7.13
C TYR A 147 -5.31 14.25 -7.38
N ASN A 148 -4.99 13.56 -8.47
CA ASN A 148 -3.62 13.24 -8.85
C ASN A 148 -2.97 14.44 -9.57
N GLN A 149 -2.89 15.57 -8.84
CA GLN A 149 -2.26 16.80 -9.28
C GLN A 149 -1.38 17.35 -8.15
N ALA A 150 -0.30 18.03 -8.51
CA ALA A 150 0.61 18.66 -7.57
C ALA A 150 1.14 19.97 -8.15
N GLY A 151 1.53 20.88 -7.26
CA GLY A 151 2.15 22.16 -7.62
C GLY A 151 3.30 22.50 -6.67
N ALA A 152 4.26 23.27 -7.18
CA ALA A 152 5.38 23.83 -6.42
C ALA A 152 5.70 25.25 -6.89
N LEU A 153 6.26 26.05 -5.99
CA LEU A 153 6.79 27.38 -6.24
C LEU A 153 8.25 27.40 -5.80
N VAL A 154 9.14 27.76 -6.72
CA VAL A 154 10.59 27.83 -6.49
C VAL A 154 11.07 29.24 -6.82
N HIS A 155 11.80 29.84 -5.88
CA HIS A 155 12.49 31.12 -6.08
C HIS A 155 13.99 30.91 -5.98
N VAL A 156 14.74 31.48 -6.93
CA VAL A 156 16.20 31.57 -6.86
C VAL A 156 16.54 33.02 -6.56
N TYR A 157 17.18 33.28 -5.43
CA TYR A 157 17.60 34.61 -5.04
C TYR A 157 18.94 34.98 -5.68
N THR A 158 19.27 36.27 -5.67
CA THR A 158 20.51 36.79 -6.27
C THR A 158 21.77 36.35 -5.55
N ASP A 159 21.66 35.85 -4.32
CA ASP A 159 22.75 35.23 -3.56
C ASP A 159 22.94 33.74 -3.89
N GLY A 160 22.13 33.18 -4.79
CA GLY A 160 22.15 31.77 -5.19
C GLY A 160 21.37 30.84 -4.27
N SER A 161 20.77 31.34 -3.18
CA SER A 161 19.90 30.52 -2.33
C SER A 161 18.57 30.21 -3.02
N VAL A 162 18.04 29.01 -2.77
CA VAL A 162 16.80 28.52 -3.38
C VAL A 162 15.72 28.38 -2.31
N HIS A 163 14.58 29.01 -2.53
CA HIS A 163 13.41 28.87 -1.66
C HIS A 163 12.33 28.02 -2.33
N LEU A 164 11.94 26.95 -1.65
CA LEU A 164 10.94 25.98 -2.09
C LEU A 164 9.66 26.06 -1.25
N ASN A 165 8.52 26.01 -1.94
CA ASN A 165 7.22 25.68 -1.38
C ASN A 165 6.51 24.67 -2.30
N HIS A 166 5.80 23.70 -1.75
CA HIS A 166 4.98 22.76 -2.52
C HIS A 166 3.70 22.43 -1.75
N GLY A 167 2.70 21.89 -2.44
CA GLY A 167 1.37 21.65 -1.85
C GLY A 167 1.26 20.53 -0.82
N GLY A 168 2.34 19.76 -0.62
CA GLY A 168 2.38 18.65 0.32
C GLY A 168 2.74 19.13 1.73
N THR A 169 2.27 18.46 2.77
CA THR A 169 2.49 18.81 4.18
C THR A 169 3.40 17.79 4.87
N GLU A 170 4.34 18.25 5.68
CA GLU A 170 5.17 17.38 6.51
C GLU A 170 4.38 16.89 7.73
N MET A 171 4.37 15.57 7.94
CA MET A 171 3.71 14.89 9.06
C MET A 171 4.53 13.70 9.58
N GLY A 172 5.85 13.71 9.35
CA GLY A 172 6.82 12.72 9.83
C GLY A 172 7.33 11.77 8.74
N GLN A 173 6.83 11.87 7.50
CA GLN A 173 7.22 11.04 6.37
C GLN A 173 8.45 11.55 5.61
N GLY A 174 8.98 12.72 6.01
CA GLY A 174 10.15 13.35 5.41
C GLY A 174 9.90 13.89 4.00
N LEU A 175 8.67 14.32 3.72
CA LEU A 175 8.28 14.84 2.40
C LEU A 175 9.06 16.11 2.06
N TYR A 176 9.25 17.01 3.02
CA TYR A 176 9.97 18.25 2.78
C TYR A 176 11.42 18.01 2.35
N LEU A 177 12.09 17.08 3.04
CA LEU A 177 13.46 16.70 2.72
C LEU A 177 13.54 16.06 1.33
N LYS A 178 12.61 15.14 1.01
CA LYS A 178 12.57 14.47 -0.30
C LYS A 178 12.41 15.45 -1.46
N VAL A 179 11.48 16.40 -1.36
CA VAL A 179 11.29 17.39 -2.44
C VAL A 179 12.48 18.34 -2.52
N ALA A 180 13.09 18.73 -1.40
CA ALA A 180 14.31 19.52 -1.40
C ALA A 180 15.48 18.78 -2.06
N GLN A 181 15.62 17.47 -1.85
CA GLN A 181 16.60 16.62 -2.53
C GLN A 181 16.38 16.59 -4.04
N VAL A 182 15.13 16.45 -4.50
CA VAL A 182 14.79 16.53 -5.93
C VAL A 182 15.20 17.89 -6.49
N VAL A 183 14.87 18.99 -5.83
CA VAL A 183 15.24 20.33 -6.31
C VAL A 183 16.76 20.51 -6.35
N ALA A 184 17.49 20.05 -5.32
CA ALA A 184 18.95 20.12 -5.27
C ALA A 184 19.59 19.30 -6.40
N GLU A 185 19.09 18.10 -6.66
CA GLU A 185 19.53 17.23 -7.76
C GLU A 185 19.25 17.89 -9.12
N GLU A 186 18.04 18.39 -9.37
CA GLU A 186 17.70 19.02 -10.66
C GLU A 186 18.48 20.32 -10.91
N PHE A 187 18.81 21.08 -9.86
CA PHE A 187 19.60 22.31 -9.96
C PHE A 187 21.11 22.08 -9.84
N GLN A 188 21.55 20.86 -9.55
CA GLN A 188 22.95 20.50 -9.34
C GLN A 188 23.64 21.38 -8.28
N ILE A 189 22.97 21.57 -7.15
CA ILE A 189 23.44 22.34 -5.99
C ILE A 189 23.43 21.47 -4.74
N ASP A 190 24.10 21.94 -3.69
CA ASP A 190 24.06 21.26 -2.39
C ASP A 190 22.69 21.45 -1.72
N LEU A 191 22.26 20.44 -0.96
CA LEU A 191 20.95 20.43 -0.30
C LEU A 191 20.78 21.59 0.68
N ASP A 192 21.85 22.05 1.32
CA ASP A 192 21.83 23.17 2.26
C ASP A 192 21.54 24.52 1.59
N GLN A 193 21.67 24.61 0.26
CA GLN A 193 21.25 25.77 -0.53
C GLN A 193 19.74 25.80 -0.79
N VAL A 194 19.00 24.71 -0.53
CA VAL A 194 17.55 24.61 -0.71
C VAL A 194 16.81 24.77 0.61
N LYS A 195 16.17 25.92 0.79
CA LYS A 195 15.34 26.21 1.96
C LYS A 195 13.87 25.93 1.66
N ILE A 196 13.34 24.86 2.23
CA ILE A 196 11.91 24.59 2.24
C ILE A 196 11.18 25.31 3.38
N THR A 197 9.94 25.71 3.15
CA THR A 197 9.07 26.35 4.15
C THR A 197 7.75 25.63 4.31
N ALA A 198 7.06 25.92 5.41
CA ALA A 198 5.72 25.41 5.65
C ALA A 198 4.77 25.67 4.46
N THR A 199 3.93 24.69 4.19
CA THR A 199 2.91 24.71 3.13
C THR A 199 1.94 25.85 3.37
N THR A 200 1.63 26.62 2.33
CA THR A 200 0.67 27.72 2.41
C THR A 200 -0.08 27.91 1.10
N THR A 201 -1.40 28.09 1.22
CA THR A 201 -2.31 28.33 0.08
C THR A 201 -2.02 29.65 -0.64
N GLY A 202 -1.30 30.58 0.00
CA GLY A 202 -0.86 31.83 -0.63
C GLY A 202 0.30 31.67 -1.62
N LYS A 203 0.97 30.50 -1.64
CA LYS A 203 2.06 30.21 -2.57
C LYS A 203 1.69 29.14 -3.60
N VAL A 204 1.04 28.08 -3.13
CA VAL A 204 0.58 26.99 -3.99
C VAL A 204 -0.93 26.80 -3.76
N PRO A 205 -1.78 27.29 -4.68
CA PRO A 205 -3.23 27.15 -4.55
C PRO A 205 -3.72 25.76 -5.00
N ASN A 206 -4.97 25.43 -4.64
CA ASN A 206 -5.71 24.26 -5.15
C ASN A 206 -5.01 22.91 -4.97
N THR A 207 -4.29 22.75 -3.86
CA THR A 207 -3.51 21.55 -3.56
C THR A 207 -4.40 20.39 -3.14
N SER A 208 -4.13 19.20 -3.65
CA SER A 208 -4.69 17.96 -3.09
C SER A 208 -4.22 17.73 -1.64
N ALA A 209 -4.97 16.92 -0.90
CA ALA A 209 -4.55 16.50 0.44
C ALA A 209 -3.25 15.70 0.39
N THR A 210 -2.40 15.82 1.40
CA THR A 210 -1.23 14.93 1.55
C THR A 210 -1.72 13.56 2.03
N ALA A 211 -2.07 12.71 1.07
CA ALA A 211 -2.66 11.39 1.24
C ALA A 211 -2.37 10.53 0.01
N ALA A 212 -2.93 9.31 -0.04
CA ALA A 212 -2.73 8.34 -1.12
C ALA A 212 -1.30 7.79 -1.30
N SER A 213 -0.44 7.99 -0.28
CA SER A 213 0.97 7.54 -0.16
C SER A 213 1.94 8.38 -0.99
#